data_AF-A0AAD7QP50-F1
#
_entry.id   AF-A0AAD7QP50-F1
#
_cell.length_a   1.000
_cell.length_b   1.000
_cell.length_c   1.000
_cell.angle_alpha   90.00
_cell.angle_beta   90.00
_cell.angle_gamma   90.00
#
_symmetry.space_group_name_H-M   'P 1'
#
loop_
_entity.id
_entity.type
_entity.pdbx_description
1 polymer ?
#
loop_
_entity_poly.entity_id
_entity_poly.type
_entity_poly.pdbx_seq_one_letter_code
_entity_poly.pdbx_strand_id
1 'polypeptide(L)'
;MFKFNFSGDDIDGVEESEDQQQDETTAERQSANAESEFVLKPTMYDISDLLRNLPSRLSYRLVPVRTSAGTQEFPIPRREVFDIKVQIMANEEMLLPSLDDPSGTASEERDQFIRKELQILLSNTEDLRTELYEGGLKSWEGSGDLVEYLADKGKEAGNGILELGCGSALPSMYLFQKHLRSLRSASSEMPIPTTSFILSDYNYSVLRLMTAPNFLLAYYTAIVLPDIQSLTSQQDLDLEITPELVSQFLEFLTVNNIAVKFISGSWDSSEFSQLLGYSLAKTEQTKFSLVLASETIYSLSTIYAFTSLLIDCITYWGTSSERAESLVAAKEIYFAVGGTVRQFVELVRVLGGTVDTVGRIAGRVSGVARVVMHVTKP
;
A
#
# COMPACT_ATOMS: atom_id res chain seq x y z
N MET A 1 0.52 -39.57 27.57
CA MET A 1 1.59 -39.50 28.58
C MET A 1 2.78 -40.24 28.00
N PHE A 2 3.76 -39.52 27.44
CA PHE A 2 4.98 -40.12 26.89
C PHE A 2 6.16 -39.23 27.29
N LYS A 3 7.11 -39.84 27.99
CA LYS A 3 8.36 -39.27 28.52
C LYS A 3 9.48 -39.49 27.51
N PHE A 4 10.37 -38.51 27.38
CA PHE A 4 11.67 -38.66 26.74
C PHE A 4 12.69 -39.21 27.73
N ASN A 5 13.51 -40.15 27.25
CA ASN A 5 14.57 -40.83 27.96
C ASN A 5 15.91 -40.30 27.39
N PHE A 6 16.75 -39.67 28.21
CA PHE A 6 18.14 -39.41 27.87
C PHE A 6 19.00 -40.25 28.82
N SER A 7 19.81 -41.13 28.24
CA SER A 7 20.81 -41.95 28.92
C SER A 7 22.17 -41.63 28.31
N GLY A 8 23.14 -41.28 29.17
CA GLY A 8 24.54 -41.10 28.80
C GLY A 8 25.29 -40.31 29.88
N ASP A 9 25.77 -41.05 30.88
CA ASP A 9 26.58 -40.61 32.03
C ASP A 9 28.09 -40.52 31.71
N ASP A 10 28.82 -39.87 32.65
CA ASP A 10 30.26 -39.89 32.99
C ASP A 10 31.22 -38.91 32.23
N ILE A 11 31.82 -37.86 32.82
CA ILE A 11 32.78 -37.70 33.96
C ILE A 11 34.14 -38.39 33.61
N ASP A 12 35.34 -37.79 33.52
CA ASP A 12 36.16 -36.93 34.41
C ASP A 12 37.38 -36.36 33.63
N GLY A 13 38.03 -35.29 34.14
CA GLY A 13 39.42 -34.96 33.77
C GLY A 13 39.86 -33.51 34.04
N VAL A 14 40.38 -33.27 35.25
CA VAL A 14 40.97 -31.99 35.70
C VAL A 14 42.47 -31.97 35.41
N GLU A 15 42.99 -30.91 34.80
CA GLU A 15 44.39 -30.46 35.02
C GLU A 15 44.41 -28.93 35.17
N GLU A 16 44.92 -28.49 36.32
CA GLU A 16 45.17 -27.11 36.69
C GLU A 16 46.41 -26.57 35.97
N SER A 17 46.34 -25.33 35.48
CA SER A 17 47.51 -24.45 35.49
C SER A 17 47.07 -23.04 35.88
N GLU A 18 47.57 -22.60 37.03
CA GLU A 18 47.55 -21.21 37.50
C GLU A 18 48.43 -20.36 36.56
N ASP A 19 47.92 -19.24 36.04
CA ASP A 19 48.55 -17.94 36.29
C ASP A 19 47.80 -16.75 35.66
N GLN A 20 47.79 -15.66 36.43
CA GLN A 20 47.66 -14.25 36.06
C GLN A 20 46.27 -13.68 35.69
N GLN A 21 45.62 -13.14 36.73
CA GLN A 21 44.71 -11.99 36.60
C GLN A 21 45.45 -10.79 35.99
N GLN A 22 45.03 -10.35 34.82
CA GLN A 22 45.13 -8.95 34.40
C GLN A 22 43.75 -8.47 33.95
N ASP A 23 43.33 -7.37 34.56
CA ASP A 23 42.19 -6.54 34.19
C ASP A 23 42.28 -6.12 32.72
N GLU A 24 41.44 -6.68 31.87
CA GLU A 24 41.01 -6.06 30.60
C GLU A 24 39.48 -6.15 30.48
N THR A 25 38.77 -5.60 31.46
CA THR A 25 37.47 -5.02 31.18
C THR A 25 37.66 -3.72 30.39
N THR A 26 36.88 -3.56 29.32
CA THR A 26 36.59 -2.31 28.57
C THR A 26 37.37 -2.07 27.27
N ALA A 27 37.27 -2.96 26.27
CA ALA A 27 37.57 -2.56 24.87
C ALA A 27 36.85 -3.35 23.76
N GLU A 28 36.26 -4.53 24.00
CA GLU A 28 35.77 -5.40 22.89
C GLU A 28 34.23 -5.50 22.75
N ARG A 29 33.47 -4.48 23.17
CA ARG A 29 32.00 -4.42 22.93
C ARG A 29 31.55 -3.22 22.10
N GLN A 30 32.45 -2.58 21.37
CA GLN A 30 32.13 -1.47 20.47
C GLN A 30 32.66 -1.72 19.06
N SER A 31 32.21 -2.80 18.43
CA SER A 31 32.32 -2.99 16.98
C SER A 31 31.35 -4.07 16.47
N ALA A 32 30.11 -4.06 16.96
CA ALA A 32 29.02 -4.67 16.19
C ALA A 32 28.58 -3.63 15.16
N ASN A 33 28.94 -3.88 13.90
CA ASN A 33 28.67 -3.08 12.71
C ASN A 33 27.34 -2.31 12.76
N ALA A 34 27.43 -0.98 12.76
CA ALA A 34 26.40 -0.14 12.15
C ALA A 34 26.57 -0.22 10.63
N GLU A 35 26.16 -1.33 10.02
CA GLU A 35 25.82 -1.31 8.60
C GLU A 35 24.62 -0.37 8.46
N SER A 36 24.78 0.72 7.70
CA SER A 36 23.66 1.62 7.42
C SER A 36 22.61 0.83 6.66
N GLU A 37 21.50 0.54 7.32
CA GLU A 37 20.36 -0.17 6.76
C GLU A 37 19.86 0.59 5.52
N PHE A 38 19.85 -0.08 4.36
CA PHE A 38 19.42 0.53 3.10
C PHE A 38 17.92 0.80 3.14
N VAL A 39 17.54 2.09 3.13
CA VAL A 39 16.14 2.53 3.12
C VAL A 39 15.82 3.16 1.78
N LEU A 40 14.76 2.68 1.13
CA LEU A 40 14.27 3.28 -0.12
C LEU A 40 13.69 4.67 0.17
N LYS A 41 14.24 5.69 -0.48
CA LYS A 41 13.71 7.05 -0.41
C LYS A 41 12.38 7.18 -1.14
N PRO A 42 11.43 7.99 -0.62
CA PRO A 42 10.22 8.35 -1.33
C PRO A 42 10.53 8.85 -2.74
N THR A 43 9.89 8.25 -3.75
CA THR A 43 10.04 8.68 -5.16
C THR A 43 8.67 8.68 -5.83
N MET A 44 8.36 9.76 -6.56
CA MET A 44 7.08 9.93 -7.24
C MET A 44 7.16 9.55 -8.73
N TYR A 45 6.10 8.90 -9.23
CA TYR A 45 5.95 8.48 -10.63
C TYR A 45 4.60 8.90 -11.18
N ASP A 46 4.56 9.20 -12.48
CA ASP A 46 3.31 9.38 -13.22
C ASP A 46 2.80 8.04 -13.77
N ILE A 47 1.48 7.92 -13.92
CA ILE A 47 0.86 6.69 -14.43
C ILE A 47 1.37 6.29 -15.82
N SER A 48 1.68 7.26 -16.67
CA SER A 48 2.25 7.01 -18.00
C SER A 48 3.55 6.22 -17.93
N ASP A 49 4.33 6.39 -16.87
CA ASP A 49 5.64 5.76 -16.70
C ASP A 49 5.49 4.32 -16.22
N LEU A 50 4.57 4.10 -15.28
CA LEU A 50 4.30 2.78 -14.73
C LEU A 50 3.57 1.86 -15.72
N LEU A 51 2.82 2.42 -16.67
CA LEU A 51 2.16 1.64 -17.74
C LEU A 51 3.04 1.41 -18.97
N ARG A 52 4.28 1.91 -19.01
CA ARG A 52 5.20 1.60 -20.11
C ARG A 52 5.56 0.11 -20.09
N ASN A 53 5.55 -0.51 -21.27
CA ASN A 53 5.93 -1.91 -21.48
C ASN A 53 5.05 -2.89 -20.68
N LEU A 54 3.74 -2.61 -20.58
CA LEU A 54 2.78 -3.63 -20.14
C LEU A 54 2.88 -4.89 -21.03
N PRO A 55 2.61 -6.08 -20.47
CA PRO A 55 2.49 -7.29 -21.28
C PRO A 55 1.30 -7.15 -22.24
N SER A 56 1.31 -7.90 -23.33
CA SER A 56 0.22 -7.89 -24.34
C SER A 56 -1.11 -8.42 -23.81
N ARG A 57 -1.13 -9.02 -22.62
CA ARG A 57 -2.32 -9.55 -21.96
C ARG A 57 -2.20 -9.38 -20.46
N LEU A 58 -3.31 -9.03 -19.81
CA LEU A 58 -3.48 -9.06 -18.38
C LEU A 58 -4.61 -10.01 -18.00
N SER A 59 -4.34 -10.94 -17.08
CA SER A 59 -5.36 -11.76 -16.44
C SER A 59 -5.84 -11.06 -15.15
N TYR A 60 -7.15 -10.96 -14.96
CA TYR A 60 -7.76 -10.25 -13.82
C TYR A 60 -9.05 -10.92 -13.37
N ARG A 61 -9.48 -10.60 -12.16
CA ARG A 61 -10.76 -11.04 -11.59
C ARG A 61 -11.61 -9.86 -11.17
N LEU A 62 -12.90 -10.11 -10.99
CA LEU A 62 -13.85 -9.15 -10.42
C LEU A 62 -14.02 -9.42 -8.91
N VAL A 63 -13.59 -8.48 -8.08
CA VAL A 63 -13.80 -8.49 -6.64
C VAL A 63 -15.20 -7.96 -6.33
N PRO A 64 -16.11 -8.78 -5.75
CA PRO A 64 -17.46 -8.34 -5.46
C PRO A 64 -17.45 -7.31 -4.33
N VAL A 65 -18.25 -6.25 -4.49
CA VAL A 65 -18.48 -5.23 -3.46
C VAL A 65 -19.90 -5.34 -2.97
N ARG A 66 -20.06 -5.34 -1.64
CA ARG A 66 -21.35 -5.37 -0.96
C ARG A 66 -21.33 -4.40 0.20
N THR A 67 -22.44 -3.69 0.36
CA THR A 67 -22.73 -2.89 1.56
C THR A 67 -23.08 -3.80 2.74
N SER A 68 -23.03 -3.27 3.96
CA SER A 68 -23.46 -4.00 5.16
C SER A 68 -24.95 -4.38 5.13
N ALA A 69 -25.76 -3.62 4.38
CA ALA A 69 -27.17 -3.91 4.11
C ALA A 69 -27.38 -5.05 3.08
N GLY A 70 -26.30 -5.55 2.47
CA GLY A 70 -26.34 -6.58 1.44
C GLY A 70 -26.65 -6.07 0.02
N THR A 71 -26.76 -4.75 -0.17
CA THR A 71 -26.87 -4.14 -1.51
C THR A 71 -25.59 -4.42 -2.29
N GLN A 72 -25.76 -4.97 -3.49
CA GLN A 72 -24.68 -5.28 -4.42
C GLN A 72 -24.25 -4.02 -5.15
N GLU A 73 -22.97 -3.67 -5.00
CA GLU A 73 -22.31 -2.59 -5.75
C GLU A 73 -21.61 -3.16 -7.00
N PHE A 74 -21.07 -2.28 -7.84
CA PHE A 74 -20.24 -2.68 -8.97
C PHE A 74 -18.97 -3.38 -8.47
N PRO A 75 -18.51 -4.46 -9.15
CA PRO A 75 -17.30 -5.14 -8.75
C PRO A 75 -16.05 -4.37 -9.17
N ILE A 76 -14.96 -4.58 -8.42
CA ILE A 76 -13.65 -3.97 -8.68
C ILE A 76 -12.78 -4.96 -9.46
N PRO A 77 -12.28 -4.61 -10.65
CA PRO A 77 -11.32 -5.46 -11.34
C PRO A 77 -9.96 -5.40 -10.64
N ARG A 78 -9.35 -6.55 -10.46
CA ARG A 78 -8.02 -6.67 -9.86
C ARG A 78 -7.20 -7.67 -10.67
N ARG A 79 -6.01 -7.27 -11.07
CA ARG A 79 -5.03 -8.14 -11.72
C ARG A 79 -4.70 -9.35 -10.84
N GLU A 80 -4.60 -10.50 -11.47
CA GLU A 80 -4.28 -11.74 -10.77
C GLU A 80 -2.79 -11.85 -10.40
N VAL A 81 -2.50 -12.40 -9.23
CA VAL A 81 -1.11 -12.53 -8.75
C VAL A 81 -0.32 -13.53 -9.59
N PHE A 82 -0.96 -14.59 -10.10
CA PHE A 82 -0.29 -15.53 -10.98
C PHE A 82 0.18 -14.87 -12.28
N ASP A 83 -0.60 -13.93 -12.81
CA ASP A 83 -0.29 -13.19 -14.05
C ASP A 83 0.97 -12.33 -13.86
N ILE A 84 1.10 -11.69 -12.68
CA ILE A 84 2.31 -10.97 -12.29
C ILE A 84 3.50 -11.92 -12.21
N LYS A 85 3.36 -13.09 -11.58
CA LYS A 85 4.46 -14.07 -11.48
C LYS A 85 4.94 -14.53 -12.86
N VAL A 86 4.02 -14.81 -13.78
CA VAL A 86 4.36 -15.15 -15.17
C VAL A 86 5.12 -14.01 -15.85
N GLN A 87 4.71 -12.75 -15.64
CA GLN A 87 5.42 -11.58 -16.18
C GLN A 87 6.84 -11.47 -15.63
N ILE A 88 7.03 -11.64 -14.32
CA ILE A 88 8.35 -11.58 -13.67
C ILE A 88 9.26 -12.69 -14.27
N MET A 89 8.75 -13.92 -14.40
CA MET A 89 9.51 -15.03 -14.98
C MET A 89 9.86 -14.82 -16.45
N ALA A 90 9.05 -14.07 -17.20
CA ALA A 90 9.27 -13.84 -18.62
C ALA A 90 10.36 -12.78 -18.88
N ASN A 91 10.41 -11.69 -18.09
CA ASN A 91 11.33 -10.59 -18.37
C ASN A 91 11.62 -9.68 -17.16
N GLU A 92 12.34 -10.21 -16.17
CA GLU A 92 12.73 -9.49 -14.95
C GLU A 92 13.42 -8.14 -15.23
N GLU A 93 14.32 -8.09 -16.22
CA GLU A 93 15.10 -6.88 -16.51
C GLU A 93 14.24 -5.72 -17.04
N MET A 94 13.15 -6.00 -17.77
CA MET A 94 12.20 -4.98 -18.22
C MET A 94 11.31 -4.40 -17.10
N LEU A 95 11.40 -4.96 -15.89
CA LEU A 95 10.64 -4.51 -14.72
C LEU A 95 11.41 -3.51 -13.86
N LEU A 96 12.70 -3.31 -14.14
CA LEU A 96 13.49 -2.30 -13.47
C LEU A 96 13.11 -0.89 -13.96
N PRO A 97 13.27 0.14 -13.09
CA PRO A 97 13.08 1.53 -13.49
C PRO A 97 14.02 1.91 -14.64
N SER A 98 13.57 2.81 -15.53
CA SER A 98 14.42 3.27 -16.64
C SER A 98 15.61 4.10 -16.17
N LEU A 99 16.70 4.15 -16.94
CA LEU A 99 17.86 5.02 -16.65
C LEU A 99 17.52 6.51 -16.55
N ASP A 100 16.41 6.94 -17.18
CA ASP A 100 15.90 8.32 -17.10
C ASP A 100 14.96 8.54 -15.89
N ASP A 101 14.99 7.68 -14.87
CA ASP A 101 14.14 7.78 -13.67
C ASP A 101 14.40 9.10 -12.90
N PRO A 102 13.34 9.86 -12.57
CA PRO A 102 13.43 11.14 -11.85
C PRO A 102 14.09 11.05 -10.46
N SER A 103 14.29 9.86 -9.89
CA SER A 103 15.01 9.69 -8.62
C SER A 103 16.49 10.12 -8.69
N GLY A 104 17.06 10.34 -9.88
CA GLY A 104 18.46 10.74 -10.09
C GLY A 104 19.48 9.73 -9.54
N THR A 105 18.98 8.55 -9.16
CA THR A 105 19.66 7.47 -8.47
C THR A 105 19.12 6.17 -9.04
N ALA A 106 19.53 5.84 -10.26
CA ALA A 106 19.76 4.44 -10.60
C ALA A 106 20.99 3.99 -9.80
N SER A 107 20.87 3.95 -8.46
CA SER A 107 21.91 3.35 -7.64
C SER A 107 21.81 1.85 -7.89
N GLU A 108 22.94 1.21 -8.15
CA GLU A 108 23.01 -0.26 -8.28
C GLU A 108 22.31 -0.95 -7.09
N GLU A 109 22.31 -0.31 -5.91
CA GLU A 109 21.61 -0.74 -4.71
C GLU A 109 20.08 -0.81 -4.87
N ARG A 110 19.44 0.17 -5.52
CA ARG A 110 17.99 0.17 -5.76
C ARG A 110 17.60 -0.94 -6.73
N ASP A 111 18.35 -1.11 -7.80
CA ASP A 111 18.09 -2.18 -8.77
C ASP A 111 18.33 -3.56 -8.15
N GLN A 112 19.36 -3.70 -7.31
CA GLN A 112 19.59 -4.92 -6.53
C GLN A 112 18.46 -5.18 -5.55
N PHE A 113 17.93 -4.14 -4.88
CA PHE A 113 16.78 -4.27 -4.00
C PHE A 113 15.57 -4.78 -4.78
N ILE A 114 15.24 -4.19 -5.93
CA ILE A 114 14.09 -4.59 -6.75
C ILE A 114 14.28 -6.02 -7.26
N ARG A 115 15.46 -6.41 -7.75
CA ARG A 115 15.72 -7.81 -8.15
C ARG A 115 15.49 -8.81 -7.00
N LYS A 116 16.01 -8.49 -5.81
CA LYS A 116 15.79 -9.30 -4.60
C LYS A 116 14.29 -9.38 -4.26
N GLU A 117 13.57 -8.27 -4.41
CA GLU A 117 12.13 -8.19 -4.22
C GLU A 117 11.37 -9.10 -5.18
N LEU A 118 11.66 -8.99 -6.49
CA LEU A 118 11.05 -9.81 -7.55
C LEU A 118 11.34 -11.30 -7.32
N GLN A 119 12.56 -11.65 -6.92
CA GLN A 119 12.91 -13.03 -6.59
C GLN A 119 12.10 -13.56 -5.39
N ILE A 120 11.91 -12.73 -4.36
CA ILE A 120 11.12 -13.10 -3.20
C ILE A 120 9.64 -13.29 -3.59
N LEU A 121 9.06 -12.41 -4.42
CA LEU A 121 7.71 -12.58 -4.94
C LEU A 121 7.49 -13.90 -5.71
N LEU A 122 8.54 -14.48 -6.30
CA LEU A 122 8.49 -15.79 -6.95
C LEU A 122 8.62 -16.96 -5.96
N SER A 123 9.37 -16.78 -4.88
CA SER A 123 9.47 -17.79 -3.81
C SER A 123 8.21 -17.73 -2.96
N ASN A 124 7.31 -18.72 -3.04
CA ASN A 124 6.08 -18.79 -2.23
C ASN A 124 6.35 -19.02 -0.71
N THR A 125 7.41 -18.43 -0.15
CA THR A 125 7.98 -18.75 1.15
C THR A 125 7.87 -17.56 2.09
N GLU A 126 6.71 -17.50 2.76
CA GLU A 126 6.38 -16.70 3.95
C GLU A 126 5.82 -15.27 3.73
N ASP A 127 4.55 -15.07 4.11
CA ASP A 127 3.79 -13.81 4.02
C ASP A 127 4.42 -12.61 4.81
N LEU A 128 5.39 -12.83 5.69
CA LEU A 128 5.95 -11.80 6.58
C LEU A 128 7.47 -11.94 6.76
N ARG A 129 8.25 -11.30 5.89
CA ARG A 129 9.64 -10.93 6.18
C ARG A 129 9.70 -9.44 6.51
N THR A 130 10.27 -9.11 7.66
CA THR A 130 10.20 -7.81 8.35
C THR A 130 10.72 -6.61 7.54
N GLU A 131 11.38 -6.85 6.41
CA GLU A 131 11.98 -5.83 5.54
C GLU A 131 11.63 -5.98 4.05
N LEU A 132 10.95 -7.06 3.66
CA LEU A 132 10.66 -7.35 2.26
C LEU A 132 9.25 -7.94 2.17
N TYR A 133 8.30 -7.02 2.01
CA TYR A 133 6.88 -7.29 2.16
C TYR A 133 6.29 -7.89 0.87
N GLU A 134 6.15 -9.22 0.82
CA GLU A 134 5.39 -9.92 -0.23
C GLU A 134 3.90 -9.52 -0.27
N GLY A 135 3.40 -8.93 0.81
CA GLY A 135 1.98 -8.64 1.00
C GLY A 135 1.39 -7.58 0.06
N GLY A 136 2.20 -6.81 -0.68
CA GLY A 136 1.70 -5.74 -1.56
C GLY A 136 0.89 -6.25 -2.76
N LEU A 137 1.16 -7.48 -3.23
CA LEU A 137 0.38 -8.10 -4.31
C LEU A 137 -0.93 -8.73 -3.83
N LYS A 138 -1.06 -9.03 -2.54
CA LYS A 138 -2.23 -9.69 -1.95
C LYS A 138 -3.15 -8.64 -1.32
N SER A 139 -4.41 -8.59 -1.71
CA SER A 139 -5.39 -7.78 -0.98
C SER A 139 -5.66 -8.40 0.39
N TRP A 140 -5.42 -7.63 1.45
CA TRP A 140 -5.76 -8.01 2.82
C TRP A 140 -7.20 -7.65 3.15
N GLU A 141 -7.77 -8.35 4.14
CA GLU A 141 -9.18 -8.19 4.53
C GLU A 141 -9.53 -6.74 4.88
N GLY A 142 -8.62 -6.00 5.53
CA GLY A 142 -8.82 -4.58 5.86
C GLY A 142 -9.14 -3.69 4.65
N SER A 143 -8.62 -4.01 3.47
CA SER A 143 -8.90 -3.25 2.25
C SER A 143 -10.34 -3.45 1.77
N GLY A 144 -10.88 -4.66 1.96
CA GLY A 144 -12.29 -4.97 1.74
C GLY A 144 -13.19 -4.29 2.76
N ASP A 145 -12.80 -4.28 4.04
CA ASP A 145 -13.53 -3.58 5.10
C ASP A 145 -13.63 -2.07 4.83
N LEU A 146 -12.56 -1.44 4.29
CA LEU A 146 -12.61 -0.04 3.83
C LEU A 146 -13.58 0.15 2.67
N VAL A 147 -13.53 -0.72 1.66
CA VAL A 147 -14.45 -0.64 0.51
C VAL A 147 -15.90 -0.75 0.96
N GLU A 148 -16.23 -1.67 1.86
CA GLU A 148 -17.57 -1.79 2.46
C GLU A 148 -17.98 -0.50 3.18
N TYR A 149 -17.11 0.07 4.00
CA TYR A 149 -17.37 1.34 4.69
C TYR A 149 -17.59 2.51 3.72
N LEU A 150 -16.75 2.63 2.68
CA LEU A 150 -16.86 3.67 1.66
C LEU A 150 -18.18 3.54 0.89
N ALA A 151 -18.61 2.32 0.58
CA ALA A 151 -19.88 2.03 -0.06
C ALA A 151 -21.07 2.39 0.84
N ASP A 152 -21.07 1.94 2.09
CA ASP A 152 -22.11 2.22 3.07
C ASP A 152 -22.32 3.72 3.31
N LYS A 153 -21.22 4.47 3.37
CA LYS A 153 -21.26 5.93 3.57
C LYS A 153 -21.45 6.71 2.27
N GLY A 154 -21.53 6.03 1.12
CA GLY A 154 -21.66 6.67 -0.18
C GLY A 154 -20.55 7.67 -0.48
N LYS A 155 -19.31 7.40 0.00
CA LYS A 155 -18.18 8.32 -0.19
C LYS A 155 -17.84 8.50 -1.67
N GLU A 156 -17.33 9.67 -2.00
CA GLU A 156 -16.89 10.06 -3.35
C GLU A 156 -15.41 10.45 -3.31
N ALA A 157 -14.77 10.49 -4.48
CA ALA A 157 -13.36 10.83 -4.60
C ALA A 157 -13.03 12.29 -4.20
N GLY A 158 -14.03 13.18 -4.21
CA GLY A 158 -13.91 14.58 -3.84
C GLY A 158 -12.79 15.30 -4.61
N ASN A 159 -12.02 16.11 -3.90
CA ASN A 159 -10.86 16.84 -4.45
C ASN A 159 -9.58 15.99 -4.50
N GLY A 160 -9.66 14.71 -4.11
CA GLY A 160 -8.57 13.75 -4.26
C GLY A 160 -8.44 12.76 -3.10
N ILE A 161 -7.68 11.71 -3.36
CA ILE A 161 -7.45 10.53 -2.53
C ILE A 161 -5.95 10.32 -2.36
N LEU A 162 -5.51 10.09 -1.13
CA LEU A 162 -4.18 9.55 -0.82
C LEU A 162 -4.35 8.18 -0.17
N GLU A 163 -3.78 7.12 -0.75
CA GLU A 163 -3.76 5.80 -0.13
C GLU A 163 -2.34 5.39 0.26
N LEU A 164 -2.09 5.25 1.56
CA LEU A 164 -0.81 4.84 2.13
C LEU A 164 -0.78 3.32 2.32
N GLY A 165 0.25 2.65 1.78
CA GLY A 165 0.34 1.18 1.80
C GLY A 165 -0.76 0.54 0.93
N CYS A 166 -0.87 1.00 -0.31
CA CYS A 166 -2.01 0.73 -1.17
C CYS A 166 -2.05 -0.72 -1.69
N GLY A 167 -0.92 -1.39 -1.91
CA GLY A 167 -0.91 -2.72 -2.54
C GLY A 167 -1.75 -2.76 -3.83
N SER A 168 -2.80 -3.60 -3.83
CA SER A 168 -3.77 -3.66 -4.93
C SER A 168 -4.70 -2.44 -5.11
N ALA A 169 -4.70 -1.52 -4.14
CA ALA A 169 -5.49 -0.28 -4.09
C ALA A 169 -7.01 -0.46 -4.21
N LEU A 170 -7.59 -1.52 -3.63
CA LEU A 170 -9.03 -1.77 -3.71
C LEU A 170 -9.90 -0.55 -3.28
N PRO A 171 -9.61 0.16 -2.18
CA PRO A 171 -10.35 1.35 -1.78
C PRO A 171 -10.30 2.46 -2.85
N SER A 172 -9.11 2.78 -3.36
CA SER A 172 -8.97 3.77 -4.43
C SER A 172 -9.60 3.32 -5.75
N MET A 173 -9.52 2.03 -6.10
CA MET A 173 -10.15 1.49 -7.32
C MET A 173 -11.66 1.62 -7.26
N TYR A 174 -12.26 1.36 -6.10
CA TYR A 174 -13.69 1.57 -5.88
C TYR A 174 -14.09 3.03 -6.13
N LEU A 175 -13.40 3.97 -5.49
CA LEU A 175 -13.67 5.41 -5.63
C LEU A 175 -13.41 5.91 -7.05
N PHE A 176 -12.36 5.41 -7.70
CA PHE A 176 -12.04 5.72 -9.09
C PHE A 176 -13.16 5.26 -10.03
N GLN A 177 -13.58 3.99 -9.98
CA GLN A 177 -14.70 3.50 -10.80
C GLN A 177 -16.00 4.24 -10.53
N LYS A 178 -16.28 4.58 -9.26
CA LYS A 178 -17.45 5.39 -8.89
C LYS A 178 -17.42 6.76 -9.57
N HIS A 179 -16.26 7.43 -9.50
CA HIS A 179 -16.03 8.70 -10.16
C HIS A 179 -16.20 8.59 -11.68
N LEU A 180 -15.58 7.60 -12.32
CA LEU A 180 -15.71 7.35 -13.77
C LEU A 180 -17.18 7.16 -14.19
N ARG A 181 -17.96 6.43 -13.41
CA ARG A 181 -19.40 6.23 -13.66
C ARG A 181 -20.20 7.52 -13.48
N SER A 182 -19.84 8.34 -12.49
CA SER A 182 -20.49 9.64 -12.27
C SER A 182 -20.29 10.58 -13.48
N LEU A 183 -19.11 10.56 -14.11
CA LEU A 183 -18.81 11.35 -15.30
C LEU A 183 -19.69 10.98 -16.49
N ARG A 184 -20.07 9.70 -16.63
CA ARG A 184 -21.01 9.25 -17.68
C ARG A 184 -22.43 9.76 -17.49
N SER A 185 -22.83 9.98 -16.24
CA SER A 185 -24.16 10.50 -15.89
C SER A 185 -24.21 12.03 -15.83
N ALA A 186 -23.06 12.69 -15.71
CA ALA A 186 -22.97 14.14 -15.60
C ALA A 186 -23.23 14.79 -16.96
N SER A 187 -24.31 15.57 -17.06
CA SER A 187 -24.65 16.39 -18.24
C SER A 187 -24.20 17.85 -18.09
N SER A 188 -23.23 18.12 -17.20
CA SER A 188 -22.95 19.49 -16.74
C SER A 188 -22.00 20.25 -17.67
N GLU A 189 -22.38 21.47 -18.04
CA GLU A 189 -21.54 22.45 -18.75
C GLU A 189 -20.47 23.10 -17.86
N MET A 190 -20.42 22.76 -16.55
CA MET A 190 -19.43 23.31 -15.63
C MET A 190 -18.06 22.59 -15.78
N PRO A 191 -16.93 23.31 -15.59
CA PRO A 191 -15.62 22.69 -15.58
C PRO A 191 -15.53 21.57 -14.52
N ILE A 192 -15.07 20.39 -14.92
CA ILE A 192 -14.86 19.26 -14.01
C ILE A 192 -13.65 19.61 -13.13
N PRO A 193 -13.81 19.74 -11.79
CA PRO A 193 -12.68 20.00 -10.91
C PRO A 193 -11.70 18.82 -10.94
N THR A 194 -10.41 19.12 -10.81
CA THR A 194 -9.36 18.10 -10.84
C THR A 194 -9.55 17.11 -9.70
N THR A 195 -9.59 15.82 -10.03
CA THR A 195 -9.63 14.73 -9.04
C THR A 195 -8.27 14.02 -9.04
N SER A 196 -7.56 14.09 -7.91
CA SER A 196 -6.22 13.50 -7.77
C SER A 196 -6.24 12.18 -7.02
N PHE A 197 -5.57 11.16 -7.52
CA PHE A 197 -5.30 9.90 -6.82
C PHE A 197 -3.79 9.78 -6.62
N ILE A 198 -3.33 9.75 -5.37
CA ILE A 198 -1.94 9.46 -5.03
C ILE A 198 -1.88 8.16 -4.23
N LEU A 199 -1.12 7.20 -4.76
CA LEU A 199 -1.05 5.84 -4.22
C LEU A 199 0.39 5.57 -3.78
N SER A 200 0.57 5.16 -2.54
CA SER A 200 1.89 4.87 -2.01
C SER A 200 2.02 3.42 -1.58
N ASP A 201 3.12 2.80 -1.95
CA ASP A 201 3.55 1.51 -1.44
C ASP A 201 5.06 1.58 -1.20
N TYR A 202 5.60 0.76 -0.31
CA TYR A 202 7.05 0.73 -0.12
C TYR A 202 7.75 0.28 -1.42
N ASN A 203 7.14 -0.66 -2.12
CA ASN A 203 7.74 -1.35 -3.24
C ASN A 203 7.36 -0.73 -4.59
N TYR A 204 8.36 -0.31 -5.37
CA TYR A 204 8.15 0.12 -6.76
C TYR A 204 7.49 -0.98 -7.60
N SER A 205 7.89 -2.25 -7.39
CA SER A 205 7.38 -3.38 -8.17
C SER A 205 5.87 -3.56 -7.98
N VAL A 206 5.35 -3.35 -6.77
CA VAL A 206 3.91 -3.42 -6.46
C VAL A 206 3.14 -2.35 -7.21
N LEU A 207 3.63 -1.11 -7.21
CA LEU A 207 3.01 0.00 -7.92
C LEU A 207 2.97 -0.26 -9.44
N ARG A 208 4.09 -0.73 -10.00
CA ARG A 208 4.25 -1.03 -11.43
C ARG A 208 3.44 -2.24 -11.89
N LEU A 209 3.44 -3.32 -11.11
CA LEU A 209 2.90 -4.62 -11.52
C LEU A 209 1.45 -4.82 -11.09
N MET A 210 0.99 -4.17 -10.02
CA MET A 210 -0.36 -4.36 -9.49
C MET A 210 -1.17 -3.08 -9.53
N THR A 211 -0.71 -2.02 -8.87
CA THR A 211 -1.51 -0.82 -8.62
C THR A 211 -1.84 -0.07 -9.91
N ALA A 212 -0.85 0.25 -10.74
CA ALA A 212 -1.06 0.98 -11.99
C ALA A 212 -1.89 0.17 -13.02
N PRO A 213 -1.62 -1.14 -13.26
CA PRO A 213 -2.47 -1.94 -14.14
C PRO A 213 -3.95 -2.01 -13.68
N ASN A 214 -4.21 -1.99 -12.37
CA ASN A 214 -5.59 -1.98 -11.86
C ASN A 214 -6.35 -0.70 -12.26
N PHE A 215 -5.69 0.46 -12.39
CA PHE A 215 -6.34 1.67 -12.93
C PHE A 215 -6.81 1.48 -14.38
N LEU A 216 -5.98 0.86 -15.23
CA LEU A 216 -6.35 0.57 -16.61
C LEU A 216 -7.54 -0.41 -16.67
N LEU A 217 -7.52 -1.45 -15.84
CA LEU A 217 -8.62 -2.41 -15.71
C LEU A 217 -9.91 -1.74 -15.21
N ALA A 218 -9.80 -0.86 -14.21
CA ALA A 218 -10.92 -0.08 -13.67
C ALA A 218 -11.55 0.82 -14.74
N TYR A 219 -10.72 1.50 -15.54
CA TYR A 219 -11.19 2.26 -16.71
C TYR A 219 -11.90 1.37 -17.73
N TYR A 220 -11.26 0.26 -18.13
CA TYR A 220 -11.80 -0.66 -19.12
C TYR A 220 -13.19 -1.17 -18.71
N THR A 221 -13.34 -1.63 -17.46
CA THR A 221 -14.62 -2.17 -16.96
C THR A 221 -15.68 -1.11 -16.65
N ALA A 222 -15.30 0.15 -16.39
CA ALA A 222 -16.27 1.22 -16.10
C ALA A 222 -16.74 1.96 -17.37
N ILE A 223 -15.85 2.12 -18.35
CA ILE A 223 -16.05 2.97 -19.54
C ILE A 223 -16.19 2.14 -20.81
N VAL A 224 -15.26 1.21 -21.08
CA VAL A 224 -15.20 0.48 -22.36
C VAL A 224 -16.18 -0.69 -22.40
N LEU A 225 -16.27 -1.45 -21.31
CA LEU A 225 -17.12 -2.63 -21.21
C LEU A 225 -18.00 -2.60 -19.94
N PRO A 226 -18.97 -1.67 -19.86
CA PRO A 226 -19.73 -1.45 -18.63
C PRO A 226 -20.71 -2.58 -18.27
N ASP A 227 -21.11 -3.40 -19.24
CA ASP A 227 -22.04 -4.52 -19.06
C ASP A 227 -21.39 -5.78 -18.44
N ILE A 228 -20.07 -5.72 -18.19
CA ILE A 228 -19.29 -6.79 -17.54
C ILE A 228 -19.80 -7.16 -16.14
N GLN A 229 -20.65 -6.31 -15.54
CA GLN A 229 -21.29 -6.56 -14.25
C GLN A 229 -22.19 -7.80 -14.23
N SER A 230 -22.65 -8.26 -15.40
CA SER A 230 -23.45 -9.48 -15.56
C SER A 230 -22.60 -10.77 -15.60
N LEU A 231 -21.28 -10.64 -15.77
CA LEU A 231 -20.36 -11.77 -15.79
C LEU A 231 -20.05 -12.22 -14.35
N THR A 232 -20.29 -13.51 -14.09
CA THR A 232 -20.17 -14.11 -12.77
C THR A 232 -18.76 -13.99 -12.20
N SER A 233 -18.66 -13.56 -10.93
CA SER A 233 -17.44 -13.24 -10.16
C SER A 233 -16.51 -14.44 -9.84
N GLN A 234 -16.54 -15.52 -10.65
CA GLN A 234 -15.76 -16.75 -10.43
C GLN A 234 -14.89 -17.17 -11.63
N GLN A 235 -14.87 -16.40 -12.71
CA GLN A 235 -13.95 -16.66 -13.83
C GLN A 235 -12.85 -15.62 -13.86
N ASP A 236 -11.62 -16.10 -14.10
CA ASP A 236 -10.53 -15.25 -14.52
C ASP A 236 -10.87 -14.70 -15.91
N LEU A 237 -10.67 -13.40 -16.06
CA LEU A 237 -10.92 -12.64 -17.27
C LEU A 237 -9.60 -12.20 -17.86
N ASP A 238 -9.58 -12.04 -19.17
CA ASP A 238 -8.41 -11.60 -19.90
C ASP A 238 -8.68 -10.28 -20.61
N LEU A 239 -7.71 -9.37 -20.53
CA LEU A 239 -7.67 -8.15 -21.30
C LEU A 239 -6.46 -8.17 -22.22
N GLU A 240 -6.69 -8.10 -23.53
CA GLU A 240 -5.64 -7.82 -24.51
C GLU A 240 -5.22 -6.35 -24.41
N ILE A 241 -3.92 -6.11 -24.26
CA ILE A 241 -3.33 -4.78 -24.14
C ILE A 241 -2.77 -4.38 -25.49
N THR A 242 -3.30 -3.29 -26.03
CA THR A 242 -2.76 -2.62 -27.22
C THR A 242 -2.25 -1.23 -26.88
N PRO A 243 -1.29 -0.69 -27.64
CA PRO A 243 -0.84 0.70 -27.47
C PRO A 243 -2.01 1.70 -27.54
N GLU A 244 -2.99 1.46 -28.40
CA GLU A 244 -4.17 2.32 -28.57
C GLU A 244 -5.04 2.34 -27.31
N LEU A 245 -5.24 1.20 -26.65
CA LEU A 245 -5.99 1.13 -25.40
C LEU A 245 -5.32 1.96 -24.29
N VAL A 246 -3.98 1.85 -24.17
CA VAL A 246 -3.22 2.62 -23.19
C VAL A 246 -3.27 4.11 -23.52
N SER A 247 -3.10 4.50 -24.79
CA SER A 247 -3.21 5.89 -25.22
C SER A 247 -4.61 6.48 -24.95
N GLN A 248 -5.68 5.74 -25.26
CA GLN A 248 -7.05 6.16 -24.98
C GLN A 248 -7.30 6.35 -23.48
N PHE A 249 -6.76 5.46 -22.64
CA PHE A 249 -6.86 5.60 -21.20
C PHE A 249 -6.14 6.86 -20.69
N LEU A 250 -4.91 7.12 -21.13
CA LEU A 250 -4.15 8.31 -20.71
C LEU A 250 -4.80 9.61 -21.21
N GLU A 251 -5.33 9.61 -22.44
CA GLU A 251 -6.08 10.74 -22.98
C GLU A 251 -7.37 10.96 -22.18
N PHE A 252 -8.08 9.89 -21.84
CA PHE A 252 -9.29 9.97 -21.02
C PHE A 252 -9.02 10.62 -19.66
N LEU A 253 -7.93 10.23 -18.97
CA LEU A 253 -7.55 10.86 -17.70
C LEU A 253 -7.33 12.38 -17.88
N THR A 254 -6.63 12.75 -18.95
CA THR A 254 -6.32 14.15 -19.26
C THR A 254 -7.58 14.97 -19.55
N VAL A 255 -8.47 14.48 -20.41
CA VAL A 255 -9.71 15.17 -20.80
C VAL A 255 -10.67 15.35 -19.61
N ASN A 256 -10.66 14.41 -18.66
CA ASN A 256 -11.54 14.44 -17.50
C ASN A 256 -10.88 15.05 -16.24
N ASN A 257 -9.72 15.71 -16.37
CA ASN A 257 -8.96 16.30 -15.26
C ASN A 257 -8.70 15.32 -14.10
N ILE A 258 -8.36 14.07 -14.41
CA ILE A 258 -7.99 13.06 -13.42
C ILE A 258 -6.48 12.92 -13.38
N ALA A 259 -5.87 13.20 -12.23
CA ALA A 259 -4.45 12.99 -12.02
C ALA A 259 -4.23 11.71 -11.23
N VAL A 260 -3.37 10.81 -11.70
CA VAL A 260 -3.00 9.58 -10.98
C VAL A 260 -1.48 9.52 -10.84
N LYS A 261 -1.00 9.52 -9.60
CA LYS A 261 0.42 9.49 -9.25
C LYS A 261 0.72 8.42 -8.23
N PHE A 262 1.97 7.99 -8.19
CA PHE A 262 2.42 6.90 -7.34
C PHE A 262 3.65 7.33 -6.54
N ILE A 263 3.80 6.87 -5.31
CA ILE A 263 4.98 7.12 -4.47
C ILE A 263 5.52 5.79 -3.96
N SER A 264 6.71 5.38 -4.41
CA SER A 264 7.41 4.23 -3.82
C SER A 264 8.31 4.66 -2.66
N GLY A 265 8.66 3.74 -1.78
CA GLY A 265 9.68 3.92 -0.75
C GLY A 265 9.10 4.19 0.65
N SER A 266 9.98 4.60 1.56
CA SER A 266 9.69 4.80 2.98
C SER A 266 8.57 5.84 3.21
N TRP A 267 7.89 5.74 4.34
CA TRP A 267 7.00 6.79 4.84
C TRP A 267 7.73 7.91 5.59
N ASP A 268 9.02 8.14 5.31
CA ASP A 268 9.78 9.25 5.89
C ASP A 268 9.03 10.56 5.65
N SER A 269 8.51 11.16 6.72
CA SER A 269 7.53 12.22 6.63
C SER A 269 8.10 13.49 5.99
N SER A 270 9.42 13.75 6.08
CA SER A 270 10.01 14.96 5.52
C SER A 270 10.08 14.90 4.00
N GLU A 271 10.72 13.87 3.44
CA GLU A 271 10.86 13.71 1.99
C GLU A 271 9.49 13.43 1.33
N PHE A 272 8.65 12.62 1.97
CA PHE A 272 7.30 12.32 1.47
C PHE A 272 6.40 13.55 1.46
N SER A 273 6.38 14.34 2.54
CA SER A 273 5.56 15.57 2.60
C SER A 273 6.02 16.58 1.56
N GLN A 274 7.33 16.68 1.29
CA GLN A 274 7.86 17.53 0.23
C GLN A 274 7.35 17.11 -1.15
N LEU A 275 7.30 15.80 -1.42
CA LEU A 275 6.73 15.26 -2.66
C LEU A 275 5.23 15.58 -2.81
N LEU A 276 4.47 15.58 -1.71
CA LEU A 276 3.07 16.03 -1.70
C LEU A 276 2.91 17.55 -1.87
N GLY A 277 4.03 18.30 -1.87
CA GLY A 277 4.05 19.74 -2.00
C GLY A 277 3.75 20.48 -0.70
N TYR A 278 3.77 19.80 0.46
CA TYR A 278 3.58 20.41 1.76
C TYR A 278 4.78 21.29 2.13
N SER A 279 4.47 22.53 2.50
CA SER A 279 5.47 23.50 2.92
C SER A 279 4.81 24.59 3.74
N LEU A 280 5.42 24.95 4.87
CA LEU A 280 5.01 26.09 5.69
C LEU A 280 5.03 27.42 4.92
N ALA A 281 5.76 27.50 3.81
CA ALA A 281 5.90 28.69 2.99
C ALA A 281 4.89 28.77 1.82
N LYS A 282 4.14 27.69 1.52
CA LYS A 282 3.19 27.66 0.40
C LYS A 282 1.76 27.88 0.88
N THR A 283 1.07 28.82 0.23
CA THR A 283 -0.36 29.12 0.46
C THR A 283 -1.29 28.09 -0.15
N GLU A 284 -0.88 27.42 -1.23
CA GLU A 284 -1.61 26.34 -1.88
C GLU A 284 -0.86 25.02 -1.69
N GLN A 285 -1.55 24.05 -1.11
CA GLN A 285 -1.04 22.72 -0.80
C GLN A 285 -2.00 21.67 -1.33
N THR A 286 -1.49 20.49 -1.66
CA THR A 286 -2.31 19.38 -2.17
C THR A 286 -3.28 18.90 -1.09
N LYS A 287 -4.58 19.00 -1.33
CA LYS A 287 -5.61 18.67 -0.35
C LYS A 287 -6.33 17.38 -0.75
N PHE A 288 -6.18 16.32 0.04
CA PHE A 288 -6.87 15.03 -0.17
C PHE A 288 -8.13 14.91 0.67
N SER A 289 -9.29 14.84 0.02
CA SER A 289 -10.57 14.71 0.71
C SER A 289 -10.62 13.45 1.57
N LEU A 290 -9.92 12.40 1.14
CA LEU A 290 -9.72 11.17 1.89
C LEU A 290 -8.25 10.77 1.94
N VAL A 291 -7.80 10.39 3.13
CA VAL A 291 -6.53 9.67 3.34
C VAL A 291 -6.87 8.26 3.81
N LEU A 292 -6.45 7.24 3.05
CA LEU A 292 -6.81 5.85 3.27
C LEU A 292 -5.58 5.04 3.62
N ALA A 293 -5.71 4.06 4.51
CA ALA A 293 -4.66 3.08 4.78
C ALA A 293 -5.28 1.77 5.25
N SER A 294 -4.75 0.64 4.79
CA SER A 294 -5.19 -0.68 5.22
C SER A 294 -4.01 -1.53 5.64
N GLU A 295 -4.08 -2.09 6.85
CA GLU A 295 -3.12 -3.05 7.38
C GLU A 295 -1.68 -2.49 7.35
N THR A 296 -1.52 -1.21 7.72
CA THR A 296 -0.23 -0.48 7.72
C THR A 296 0.41 -0.34 9.10
N ILE A 297 -0.30 -0.75 10.16
CA ILE A 297 0.13 -0.59 11.56
C ILE A 297 0.71 -1.88 12.18
N TYR A 298 1.08 -2.85 11.34
CA TYR A 298 1.49 -4.19 11.78
C TYR A 298 2.91 -4.24 12.38
N SER A 299 3.81 -3.37 11.93
CA SER A 299 5.22 -3.37 12.35
C SER A 299 5.52 -2.25 13.33
N LEU A 300 6.20 -2.59 14.43
CA LEU A 300 6.65 -1.61 15.42
C LEU A 300 7.76 -0.69 14.89
N SER A 301 8.54 -1.12 13.90
CA SER A 301 9.59 -0.30 13.31
C SER A 301 9.06 0.82 12.41
N THR A 302 7.93 0.60 11.73
CA THR A 302 7.39 1.57 10.75
C THR A 302 6.18 2.34 11.26
N ILE A 303 5.55 1.91 12.36
CA ILE A 303 4.34 2.56 12.90
C ILE A 303 4.54 4.06 13.20
N TYR A 304 5.75 4.46 13.64
CA TYR A 304 6.04 5.86 13.90
C TYR A 304 6.03 6.71 12.63
N ALA A 305 6.81 6.30 11.62
CA ALA A 305 6.89 6.99 10.33
C ALA A 305 5.51 7.07 9.66
N PHE A 306 4.77 5.95 9.62
CA PHE A 306 3.40 5.89 9.12
C PHE A 306 2.48 6.90 9.81
N THR A 307 2.44 6.87 11.15
CA THR A 307 1.51 7.70 11.92
C THR A 307 1.87 9.17 11.83
N SER A 308 3.17 9.51 11.83
CA SER A 308 3.63 10.89 11.62
C SER A 308 3.17 11.42 10.26
N LEU A 309 3.41 10.67 9.19
CA LEU A 309 2.99 11.06 7.84
C LEU A 309 1.46 11.19 7.73
N LEU A 310 0.70 10.24 8.29
CA LEU A 310 -0.76 10.30 8.32
C LEU A 310 -1.26 11.59 8.97
N ILE A 311 -0.65 11.96 10.11
CA ILE A 311 -0.98 13.16 10.86
C ILE A 311 -0.61 14.41 10.06
N ASP A 312 0.53 14.44 9.40
CA ASP A 312 0.95 15.54 8.53
C ASP A 312 -0.07 15.75 7.39
N CYS A 313 -0.44 14.68 6.67
CA CYS A 313 -1.41 14.71 5.58
C CYS A 313 -2.78 15.29 5.98
N ILE A 314 -3.25 15.04 7.20
CA ILE A 314 -4.53 15.60 7.69
C ILE A 314 -4.39 16.98 8.35
N THR A 315 -3.16 17.40 8.73
CA THR A 315 -2.91 18.73 9.32
C THR A 315 -2.92 19.84 8.27
N TYR A 316 -2.39 19.59 7.08
CA TYR A 316 -2.13 20.63 6.06
C TYR A 316 -3.37 21.14 5.31
N TRP A 317 -4.58 20.86 5.81
CA TRP A 317 -5.85 21.35 5.27
C TRP A 317 -6.15 22.83 5.60
N GLY A 318 -5.42 23.43 6.53
CA GLY A 318 -5.54 24.83 6.94
C GLY A 318 -6.82 25.12 7.73
N THR A 319 -7.25 26.39 7.80
CA THR A 319 -8.46 26.83 8.53
C THR A 319 -9.77 26.59 7.77
N SER A 320 -9.75 25.77 6.72
CA SER A 320 -10.96 25.42 5.97
C SER A 320 -11.93 24.63 6.86
N SER A 321 -13.24 24.89 6.71
CA SER A 321 -14.28 24.07 7.34
C SER A 321 -14.32 22.63 6.78
N GLU A 322 -13.71 22.41 5.63
CA GLU A 322 -13.49 21.09 5.04
C GLU A 322 -12.14 20.56 5.51
N ARG A 323 -12.15 19.39 6.16
CA ARG A 323 -10.93 18.67 6.58
C ARG A 323 -10.84 17.37 5.78
N ALA A 324 -9.61 16.86 5.58
CA ALA A 324 -9.42 15.47 5.18
C ALA A 324 -10.12 14.55 6.18
N GLU A 325 -10.86 13.57 5.67
CA GLU A 325 -11.25 12.40 6.44
C GLU A 325 -10.18 11.33 6.27
N SER A 326 -9.64 10.83 7.38
CA SER A 326 -8.61 9.78 7.35
C SER A 326 -9.16 8.46 7.89
N LEU A 327 -9.10 7.41 7.08
CA LEU A 327 -9.64 6.10 7.39
C LEU A 327 -8.52 5.05 7.39
N VAL A 328 -8.33 4.39 8.52
CA VAL A 328 -7.35 3.32 8.70
C VAL A 328 -8.05 2.03 9.07
N ALA A 329 -7.98 1.02 8.22
CA ALA A 329 -8.42 -0.33 8.54
C ALA A 329 -7.25 -1.19 9.04
N ALA A 330 -7.48 -1.96 10.10
CA ALA A 330 -6.43 -2.80 10.69
C ALA A 330 -7.01 -3.99 11.45
N LYS A 331 -6.24 -5.08 11.52
CA LYS A 331 -6.41 -6.08 12.58
C LYS A 331 -6.13 -5.45 13.95
N GLU A 332 -6.89 -5.87 14.97
CA GLU A 332 -6.69 -5.36 16.33
C GLU A 332 -5.29 -5.69 16.88
N ILE A 333 -4.76 -6.86 16.50
CA ILE A 333 -3.46 -7.38 16.94
C ILE A 333 -2.80 -8.13 15.78
N TYR A 334 -1.49 -7.91 15.57
CA TYR A 334 -0.67 -8.67 14.63
C TYR A 334 0.34 -9.53 15.38
N PHE A 335 0.13 -10.86 15.35
CA PHE A 335 1.07 -11.80 15.95
C PHE A 335 2.43 -11.78 15.21
N ALA A 336 3.51 -12.16 15.91
CA ALA A 336 4.91 -12.11 15.46
C ALA A 336 5.51 -10.70 15.30
N VAL A 337 4.91 -9.81 14.51
CA VAL A 337 5.41 -8.45 14.24
C VAL A 337 5.05 -7.44 15.33
N GLY A 338 4.00 -7.71 16.11
CA GLY A 338 3.74 -7.04 17.39
C GLY A 338 2.94 -5.73 17.32
N GLY A 339 2.60 -5.22 16.13
CA GLY A 339 1.74 -4.05 15.97
C GLY A 339 0.34 -4.27 16.55
N THR A 340 -0.25 -3.20 17.09
CA THR A 340 -1.60 -3.23 17.65
C THR A 340 -2.34 -1.92 17.42
N VAL A 341 -3.67 -1.99 17.37
CA VAL A 341 -4.53 -0.79 17.34
C VAL A 341 -4.29 0.09 18.57
N ARG A 342 -4.03 -0.51 19.73
CA ARG A 342 -3.78 0.25 20.97
C ARG A 342 -2.55 1.16 20.84
N GLN A 343 -1.44 0.63 20.34
CA GLN A 343 -0.21 1.42 20.14
C GLN A 343 -0.41 2.51 19.10
N PHE A 344 -1.11 2.20 17.99
CA PHE A 344 -1.45 3.20 16.98
C PHE A 344 -2.26 4.36 17.57
N VAL A 345 -3.31 4.07 18.33
CA VAL A 345 -4.16 5.08 18.97
C VAL A 345 -3.38 5.93 19.98
N GLU A 346 -2.48 5.31 20.76
CA GLU A 346 -1.62 6.04 21.71
C GLU A 346 -0.68 7.00 20.97
N LEU A 347 -0.05 6.54 19.89
CA LEU A 347 0.85 7.36 19.10
C LEU A 347 0.12 8.52 18.40
N VAL A 348 -1.07 8.29 17.84
CA VAL A 348 -1.90 9.37 17.27
C VAL A 348 -2.16 10.47 18.31
N ARG A 349 -2.48 10.09 19.56
CA ARG A 349 -2.72 11.05 20.65
C ARG A 349 -1.45 11.84 21.01
N VAL A 350 -0.29 11.16 21.06
CA VAL A 350 1.01 11.82 21.29
C VAL A 350 1.31 12.85 20.21
N LEU A 351 0.92 12.58 18.96
CA LEU A 351 1.07 13.48 17.81
C LEU A 351 -0.07 14.52 17.68
N GLY A 352 -0.94 14.61 18.70
CA GLY A 352 -2.01 15.62 18.81
C GLY A 352 -3.28 15.32 18.02
N GLY A 353 -3.43 14.10 17.47
CA GLY A 353 -4.64 13.65 16.81
C GLY A 353 -5.61 12.92 17.75
N THR A 354 -6.76 12.54 17.20
CA THR A 354 -7.77 11.70 17.86
C THR A 354 -8.20 10.57 16.93
N VAL A 355 -8.69 9.47 17.51
CA VAL A 355 -9.12 8.28 16.76
C VAL A 355 -10.49 7.83 17.26
N ASP A 356 -11.42 7.68 16.33
CA ASP A 356 -12.75 7.10 16.56
C ASP A 356 -12.87 5.78 15.79
N THR A 357 -13.37 4.72 16.44
CA THR A 357 -13.69 3.47 15.73
C THR A 357 -15.04 3.61 15.04
N VAL A 358 -15.04 3.60 13.71
CA VAL A 358 -16.24 3.79 12.88
C VAL A 358 -16.79 2.49 12.27
N GLY A 359 -16.00 1.41 12.33
CA GLY A 359 -16.42 0.07 11.97
C GLY A 359 -15.68 -0.98 12.79
N ARG A 360 -16.34 -2.08 13.14
CA ARG A 360 -15.72 -3.21 13.83
C ARG A 360 -16.26 -4.52 13.29
N ILE A 361 -15.36 -5.36 12.80
CA ILE A 361 -15.65 -6.69 12.29
C ILE A 361 -15.18 -7.69 13.35
N ALA A 362 -16.12 -8.35 13.99
CA ALA A 362 -15.81 -9.36 15.00
C ALA A 362 -15.00 -10.50 14.37
N GLY A 363 -13.96 -10.94 15.08
CA GLY A 363 -13.24 -12.16 14.71
C GLY A 363 -14.21 -13.33 14.65
N ARG A 364 -14.19 -14.11 13.56
CA ARG A 364 -14.83 -15.43 13.55
C ARG A 364 -14.13 -16.34 14.58
N VAL A 365 -14.65 -17.55 14.82
CA VAL A 365 -14.14 -18.53 15.82
C VAL A 365 -12.60 -18.74 15.79
N SER A 366 -11.92 -18.44 14.67
CA SER A 366 -10.47 -18.52 14.50
C SER A 366 -9.79 -17.22 13.99
N GLY A 367 -10.52 -16.10 13.88
CA GLY A 367 -10.02 -14.86 13.26
C GLY A 367 -9.74 -13.76 14.27
N VAL A 368 -8.74 -12.92 14.00
CA VAL A 368 -8.52 -11.68 14.76
C VAL A 368 -9.58 -10.66 14.38
N ALA A 369 -10.12 -9.93 15.35
CA ALA A 369 -11.03 -8.82 15.10
C ALA A 369 -10.36 -7.73 14.28
N ARG A 370 -11.13 -7.03 13.45
CA ARG A 370 -10.66 -5.92 12.62
C ARG A 370 -11.49 -4.68 12.89
N VAL A 371 -10.89 -3.52 12.68
CA VAL A 371 -11.51 -2.23 12.91
C VAL A 371 -11.25 -1.30 11.73
N VAL A 372 -12.22 -0.43 11.46
CA VAL A 372 -12.05 0.76 10.64
C VAL A 372 -12.05 1.96 11.58
N MET A 373 -10.98 2.74 11.52
CA MET A 373 -10.74 3.87 12.41
C MET A 373 -10.76 5.16 11.61
N HIS A 374 -11.46 6.18 12.13
CA HIS A 374 -11.41 7.54 11.63
C HIS A 374 -10.41 8.34 12.47
N VAL A 375 -9.38 8.88 11.82
CA VAL A 375 -8.32 9.67 12.45
C VAL A 375 -8.54 11.13 12.11
N THR A 376 -8.52 12.00 13.13
CA THR A 376 -8.66 13.45 12.93
C THR A 376 -7.61 14.20 13.71
N LYS A 377 -7.30 15.42 13.28
CA LYS A 377 -6.50 16.37 14.04
C LYS A 377 -7.22 17.72 14.07
N PRO A 378 -7.42 18.31 15.26
CA PRO A 378 -8.14 19.57 15.41
C PRO A 378 -7.46 20.75 14.75
#